data_AF-A0A7S5DQL9-F1
#
_entry.id   AF-A0A7S5DQL9-F1
#
_cell.length_a   1.000
_cell.length_b   1.000
_cell.length_c   1.000
_cell.angle_alpha   90.00
_cell.angle_beta   90.00
_cell.angle_gamma   90.00
#
_symmetry.space_group_name_H-M   'P 1'
#
loop_
_entity.id
_entity.type
_entity.pdbx_description
1 polymer ?
#
loop_
_entity_poly.entity_id
_entity_poly.type
_entity_poly.pdbx_seq_one_letter_code
_entity_poly.pdbx_strand_id
1 'polypeptide(L)'
;MKEFIRSATRFLSNIGSSSSQIRPPLLEELAIWHIMPYGDRRALGHQLTGESTMPTRNVVLTDHHEAVIDKLVKSGRYQNASEVLRDGLRLVEQRDALDVVKLEALREAARVGFSDIESGRFADVNDDELEGFVSELGRRAGQRVKNMSR
;
A
#
# COMPACT_ATOMS: atom_id res chain seq x y z
N MET A 1 -8.36 -10.85 11.52
CA MET A 1 -6.93 -10.55 11.27
C MET A 1 -6.10 -11.82 11.04
N LYS A 2 -6.14 -12.82 11.94
CA LYS A 2 -5.41 -14.10 11.77
C LYS A 2 -5.85 -14.91 10.54
N GLU A 3 -7.14 -14.84 10.17
CA GLU A 3 -7.68 -15.52 8.98
C GLU A 3 -7.32 -14.81 7.65
N PHE A 4 -7.00 -13.51 7.67
CA PHE A 4 -6.56 -12.76 6.49
C PHE A 4 -5.14 -13.19 6.07
N ILE A 5 -4.26 -13.36 7.07
CA ILE A 5 -2.89 -13.84 6.87
C ILE A 5 -2.90 -15.29 6.37
N ARG A 6 -3.75 -16.16 6.94
CA ARG A 6 -3.83 -17.56 6.52
C ARG A 6 -4.38 -17.74 5.10
N SER A 7 -5.28 -16.86 4.66
CA SER A 7 -5.82 -16.85 3.29
C SER A 7 -4.77 -16.40 2.26
N ALA A 8 -3.99 -15.36 2.57
CA ALA A 8 -2.92 -14.86 1.71
C ALA A 8 -1.81 -15.92 1.49
N THR A 9 -1.46 -16.69 2.53
CA THR A 9 -0.48 -17.78 2.41
C THR A 9 -0.98 -18.93 1.52
N ARG A 10 -2.29 -19.23 1.54
CA ARG A 10 -2.89 -20.28 0.70
C ARG A 10 -3.01 -19.86 -0.77
N PHE A 11 -3.26 -18.57 -1.02
CA PHE A 11 -3.32 -18.00 -2.37
C PHE A 11 -1.95 -18.01 -3.07
N LEU A 12 -0.86 -17.76 -2.34
CA LEU A 12 0.50 -17.78 -2.88
C LEU A 12 1.05 -19.19 -3.13
N SER A 13 0.52 -20.20 -2.43
CA SER A 13 0.92 -21.61 -2.63
C SER A 13 0.37 -22.24 -3.92
N ASN A 14 -0.73 -21.70 -4.48
CA ASN A 14 -1.41 -22.27 -5.65
C ASN A 14 -0.89 -21.72 -7.00
N ILE A 15 0.05 -20.76 -6.97
CA ILE A 15 0.64 -20.12 -8.17
C ILE A 15 1.99 -20.78 -8.55
N GLY A 16 2.48 -21.71 -7.73
CA GLY A 16 3.77 -22.37 -7.90
C GLY A 16 3.74 -23.60 -8.81
N SER A 17 3.50 -23.43 -10.12
CA SER A 17 3.94 -24.39 -11.14
C SER A 17 4.02 -23.70 -12.50
N SER A 18 5.24 -23.54 -13.01
CA SER A 18 5.62 -22.86 -14.28
C SER A 18 5.77 -21.32 -14.25
N SER A 19 6.85 -20.84 -13.64
CA SER A 19 7.83 -20.01 -14.35
C SER A 19 9.00 -19.70 -13.43
N SER A 20 10.18 -20.03 -13.91
CA SER A 20 11.48 -19.68 -13.33
C SER A 20 11.65 -18.16 -13.24
N GLN A 21 12.24 -17.71 -12.12
CA GLN A 21 12.74 -16.35 -11.87
C GLN A 21 11.72 -15.27 -11.51
N ILE A 22 11.05 -15.41 -10.35
CA ILE A 22 10.61 -14.23 -9.58
C ILE A 22 10.92 -14.48 -8.11
N ARG A 23 11.97 -13.84 -7.59
CA ARG A 23 12.22 -13.74 -6.15
C ARG A 23 11.25 -12.68 -5.59
N PRO A 24 10.35 -12.99 -4.64
CA PRO A 24 9.58 -11.95 -3.99
C PRO A 24 10.49 -11.23 -2.98
N PRO A 25 10.55 -9.88 -2.95
CA PRO A 25 11.15 -9.19 -1.83
C PRO A 25 10.06 -8.80 -0.82
N LEU A 26 10.48 -8.49 0.41
CA LEU A 26 9.76 -7.64 1.37
C LEU A 26 8.82 -8.26 2.43
N LEU A 27 8.86 -9.56 2.74
CA LEU A 27 8.12 -10.05 3.93
C LEU A 27 9.00 -10.47 5.12
N GLU A 28 10.28 -10.76 4.91
CA GLU A 28 11.19 -11.10 6.03
C GLU A 28 11.84 -9.86 6.66
N GLU A 29 12.13 -8.81 5.90
CA GLU A 29 12.72 -7.57 6.46
C GLU A 29 11.68 -6.69 7.17
N LEU A 30 10.43 -6.64 6.69
CA LEU A 30 9.37 -5.84 7.34
C LEU A 30 8.96 -6.38 8.72
N ALA A 31 9.16 -7.68 8.96
CA ALA A 31 8.81 -8.32 10.23
C ALA A 31 9.77 -7.95 11.37
N ILE A 32 11.00 -7.54 11.06
CA ILE A 32 12.03 -7.22 12.07
C ILE A 32 11.79 -5.83 12.68
N TRP A 33 11.20 -4.90 11.93
CA TRP A 33 11.01 -3.51 12.37
C TRP A 33 9.75 -3.27 13.21
N HIS A 34 8.80 -4.20 13.25
CA HIS A 34 7.48 -3.96 13.81
C HIS A 34 7.34 -4.27 15.33
N ILE A 35 8.34 -4.88 15.99
CA ILE A 35 8.17 -5.42 17.37
C ILE A 35 9.39 -5.20 18.30
N MET A 36 10.06 -4.04 18.27
CA MET A 36 11.05 -3.70 19.30
C MET A 36 10.72 -2.36 19.98
N PRO A 37 10.21 -2.36 21.23
CA PRO A 37 10.24 -1.18 22.06
C PRO A 37 11.69 -0.93 22.49
N TYR A 38 12.24 0.25 22.20
CA TYR A 38 13.61 0.62 22.55
C TYR A 38 13.76 0.88 24.05
N GLY A 39 13.71 -0.18 24.85
CA GLY A 39 13.99 -0.16 26.28
C GLY A 39 14.93 -1.31 26.64
N ASP A 40 16.16 -0.94 26.99
CA ASP A 40 17.25 -1.78 27.47
C ASP A 40 18.12 -2.51 26.42
N ARG A 41 19.32 -1.94 26.22
CA ARG A 41 20.35 -2.39 25.25
C ARG A 41 21.61 -2.90 25.96
N ARG A 42 21.50 -3.43 27.19
CA ARG A 42 22.65 -3.97 27.95
C ARG A 42 22.77 -5.49 27.96
N ALA A 43 21.83 -6.24 27.40
CA ALA A 43 21.72 -7.68 27.64
C ALA A 43 21.99 -8.61 26.44
N LEU A 44 22.50 -8.14 25.29
CA LEU A 44 22.83 -9.04 24.17
C LEU A 44 24.25 -8.77 23.66
N GLY A 45 25.19 -9.50 24.26
CA GLY A 45 26.58 -9.57 23.82
C GLY A 45 26.71 -10.25 22.47
N HIS A 46 27.39 -9.55 21.56
CA HIS A 46 28.33 -10.08 20.56
C HIS A 46 28.07 -11.50 20.01
N GLN A 47 27.15 -11.65 19.05
CA GLN A 47 27.25 -12.77 18.08
C GLN A 47 26.41 -12.58 16.80
N LEU A 48 26.60 -11.47 16.07
CA LEU A 48 26.28 -11.36 14.63
C LEU A 48 27.22 -10.31 14.00
N THR A 49 28.41 -10.72 13.57
CA THR A 49 29.32 -9.85 12.79
C THR A 49 28.91 -9.82 11.33
N GLY A 50 27.77 -9.17 11.07
CA GLY A 50 27.56 -8.39 9.87
C GLY A 50 27.14 -7.03 10.41
N GLU A 51 28.08 -6.08 10.42
CA GLU A 51 27.89 -4.77 11.03
C GLU A 51 26.61 -4.14 10.47
N SER A 52 25.53 -4.15 11.24
CA SER A 52 24.28 -3.46 10.90
C SER A 52 24.49 -1.97 11.13
N THR A 53 25.39 -1.39 10.35
CA THR A 53 25.50 0.06 10.23
C THR A 53 24.27 0.49 9.45
N MET A 54 23.40 1.32 10.05
CA MET A 54 22.36 1.98 9.28
C MET A 54 23.06 2.75 8.14
N PRO A 55 22.76 2.45 6.86
CA PRO A 55 23.41 3.14 5.75
C PRO A 55 23.12 4.63 5.88
N THR A 56 24.18 5.43 5.93
CA THR A 56 24.07 6.89 6.01
C THR A 56 24.25 7.48 4.62
N ARG A 57 23.40 8.46 4.28
CA ARG A 57 23.51 9.21 3.03
C ARG A 57 23.26 10.69 3.31
N ASN A 58 24.15 11.53 2.80
CA ASN A 58 24.02 12.98 2.94
C ASN A 58 22.88 13.45 2.01
N VAL A 59 21.94 14.20 2.57
CA VAL A 59 20.83 14.80 1.85
C VAL A 59 20.91 16.31 2.04
N VAL A 60 20.89 17.07 0.95
CA VAL A 60 20.81 18.52 0.99
C VAL A 60 19.34 18.90 1.16
N LEU A 61 19.03 19.64 2.22
CA LEU A 61 17.70 20.14 2.50
C LEU A 61 17.59 21.60 2.07
N THR A 62 16.38 22.00 1.69
CA THR A 62 16.03 23.41 1.56
C THR A 62 15.65 23.96 2.94
N ASP A 63 15.75 25.27 3.12
CA ASP A 63 15.35 25.95 4.37
C ASP A 63 13.93 25.57 4.81
N HIS A 64 13.03 25.38 3.84
CA HIS A 64 11.66 24.95 4.11
C HIS A 64 11.60 23.54 4.72
N HIS A 65 12.30 22.57 4.13
CA HIS A 65 12.30 21.19 4.62
C HIS A 65 12.97 21.07 5.98
N GLU A 66 14.06 21.80 6.20
CA GLU A 66 14.69 21.90 7.52
C GLU A 66 13.70 22.43 8.56
N ALA A 67 13.01 23.54 8.29
CA ALA A 67 12.02 24.10 9.22
C ALA A 67 10.86 23.14 9.55
N VAL A 68 10.41 22.33 8.57
CA VAL A 68 9.40 21.30 8.79
C VAL A 68 9.91 20.19 9.70
N ILE A 69 11.12 19.68 9.42
CA ILE A 69 11.75 18.63 10.24
C ILE A 69 11.96 19.15 11.67
N ASP A 70 12.47 20.37 11.82
CA ASP A 70 12.70 21.02 13.09
C ASP A 70 11.43 21.13 13.92
N LYS A 71 10.33 21.58 13.29
CA LYS A 71 9.01 21.66 13.95
C LYS A 71 8.54 20.28 14.42
N LEU A 72 8.70 19.25 13.59
CA LEU A 72 8.30 17.88 13.90
C LEU A 72 9.11 17.29 15.06
N VAL A 73 10.42 17.53 15.10
CA VAL A 73 11.29 17.07 16.19
C VAL A 73 11.03 17.86 17.48
N LYS A 74 10.95 19.20 17.40
CA LYS A 74 10.64 20.07 18.55
C LYS A 74 9.28 19.79 19.17
N SER A 75 8.32 19.32 18.38
CA SER A 75 7.01 18.89 18.90
C SER A 75 7.05 17.59 19.72
N GLY A 76 8.18 16.86 19.70
CA GLY A 76 8.33 15.57 20.35
C GLY A 76 7.70 14.39 19.58
N ARG A 77 7.07 14.65 18.42
CA ARG A 77 6.48 13.60 17.57
C ARG A 77 7.55 12.66 16.98
N TYR A 78 8.76 13.17 16.78
CA TYR A 78 9.91 12.43 16.27
C TYR A 78 11.14 12.75 17.12
N GLN A 79 12.01 11.77 17.34
CA GLN A 79 13.22 11.96 18.15
C GLN A 79 14.33 12.68 17.39
N ASN A 80 14.38 12.53 16.06
CA ASN A 80 15.42 13.08 15.21
C ASN A 80 14.99 13.18 13.74
N ALA A 81 15.77 13.92 12.96
CA ALA A 81 15.53 14.11 11.52
C ALA A 81 15.51 12.79 10.74
N SER A 82 16.38 11.84 11.08
CA SER A 82 16.47 10.55 10.37
C SER A 82 15.17 9.74 10.50
N GLU A 83 14.46 9.84 11.62
CA GLU A 83 13.13 9.23 11.77
C GLU A 83 12.09 9.91 10.88
N VAL A 84 12.07 11.25 10.85
CA VAL A 84 11.16 12.00 9.98
C VAL A 84 11.37 11.62 8.52
N LEU A 85 12.63 11.54 8.08
CA LEU A 85 12.97 11.19 6.71
C LEU A 85 12.61 9.75 6.36
N ARG A 86 12.84 8.79 7.27
CA ARG A 86 12.42 7.39 7.07
C ARG A 86 10.91 7.27 6.96
N ASP A 87 10.17 7.94 7.83
CA ASP A 87 8.71 7.94 7.78
C ASP A 87 8.20 8.62 6.50
N GLY A 88 8.84 9.71 6.08
CA GLY A 88 8.57 10.37 4.81
C GLY A 88 8.76 9.42 3.61
N LEU A 89 9.87 8.68 3.57
CA LEU A 89 10.14 7.70 2.52
C LEU A 89 9.12 6.56 2.54
N ARG A 90 8.76 6.05 3.72
CA ARG A 90 7.71 5.01 3.86
C ARG A 90 6.37 5.48 3.28
N LEU A 91 6.01 6.75 3.45
CA LEU A 91 4.79 7.31 2.86
C LEU A 91 4.86 7.38 1.33
N VAL A 92 6.04 7.69 0.78
CA VAL A 92 6.27 7.66 -0.67
C VAL A 92 6.12 6.24 -1.20
N GLU A 93 6.79 5.26 -0.59
CA GLU A 93 6.69 3.84 -0.98
C GLU A 93 5.25 3.31 -0.90
N GLN A 94 4.52 3.67 0.15
CA GLN A 94 3.11 3.29 0.29
C GLN A 94 2.24 3.88 -0.82
N ARG A 95 2.48 5.14 -1.20
CA ARG A 95 1.76 5.78 -2.30
C ARG A 95 2.07 5.08 -3.63
N ASP A 96 3.34 4.81 -3.90
CA ASP A 96 3.76 4.16 -5.13
C ASP A 96 3.15 2.75 -5.24
N ALA A 97 3.13 1.99 -4.15
CA ALA A 97 2.47 0.68 -4.11
C ALA A 97 0.96 0.77 -4.39
N LEU A 98 0.27 1.77 -3.82
CA LEU A 98 -1.15 2.01 -4.08
C LEU A 98 -1.41 2.41 -5.54
N ASP A 99 -0.53 3.23 -6.12
CA ASP A 99 -0.65 3.70 -7.50
C ASP A 99 -0.50 2.54 -8.49
N VAL A 100 0.41 1.59 -8.23
CA VAL A 100 0.55 0.35 -9.02
C VAL A 100 -0.75 -0.45 -9.00
N VAL A 101 -1.29 -0.74 -7.82
CA VAL A 101 -2.53 -1.53 -7.66
C VAL A 101 -3.71 -0.81 -8.32
N LYS A 102 -3.81 0.51 -8.15
CA LYS A 102 -4.86 1.32 -8.76
C LYS A 102 -4.78 1.27 -10.29
N LEU A 103 -3.57 1.37 -10.85
CA LEU A 103 -3.37 1.33 -12.28
C LEU A 103 -3.74 -0.04 -12.87
N GLU A 104 -3.39 -1.13 -12.19
CA GLU A 104 -3.80 -2.48 -12.58
C GLU A 104 -5.32 -2.64 -12.56
N ALA A 105 -5.98 -2.18 -11.49
CA ALA A 105 -7.44 -2.23 -11.38
C ALA A 105 -8.13 -1.41 -12.49
N LEU A 106 -7.59 -0.23 -12.83
CA LEU A 106 -8.12 0.60 -13.92
C LEU A 106 -7.92 -0.04 -15.28
N ARG A 107 -6.75 -0.65 -15.53
CA ARG A 107 -6.49 -1.38 -16.79
C ARG A 107 -7.45 -2.54 -16.96
N GLU A 108 -7.69 -3.30 -15.90
CA GLU A 108 -8.62 -4.43 -15.94
C GLU A 108 -10.07 -3.96 -16.13
N ALA A 109 -10.48 -2.91 -15.42
CA ALA A 109 -11.81 -2.32 -15.61
C ALA A 109 -12.01 -1.80 -17.05
N ALA A 110 -11.00 -1.15 -17.64
CA ALA A 110 -11.03 -0.71 -19.03
C ALA A 110 -11.13 -1.89 -20.00
N ARG A 111 -10.35 -2.96 -19.78
CA ARG A 111 -10.40 -4.18 -20.59
C ARG A 111 -11.79 -4.82 -20.58
N VAL A 112 -12.40 -4.93 -19.38
CA VAL A 112 -13.77 -5.42 -19.23
C VAL A 112 -14.75 -4.52 -19.97
N GLY A 113 -14.65 -3.20 -19.79
CA GLY A 113 -15.51 -2.23 -20.46
C GLY A 113 -15.44 -2.29 -22.00
N PHE A 114 -14.23 -2.42 -22.57
CA PHE A 114 -14.09 -2.59 -24.02
C PHE A 114 -14.69 -3.90 -24.51
N SER A 115 -14.49 -5.00 -23.77
CA SER A 115 -15.13 -6.29 -24.11
C SER A 115 -16.65 -6.23 -24.03
N ASP A 116 -17.20 -5.49 -23.07
CA ASP A 116 -18.64 -5.24 -22.95
C ASP A 116 -19.17 -4.46 -24.17
N ILE A 117 -18.45 -3.44 -24.63
CA ILE A 117 -18.82 -2.68 -25.84
C ILE A 117 -18.81 -3.58 -27.08
N GLU A 118 -17.72 -4.33 -27.30
CA GLU A 118 -17.58 -5.24 -28.46
C GLU A 118 -18.67 -6.31 -28.51
N SER A 119 -19.16 -6.74 -27.34
CA SER A 119 -20.21 -7.75 -27.22
C SER A 119 -21.62 -7.17 -27.12
N GLY A 120 -21.79 -5.86 -27.27
CA GLY A 120 -23.10 -5.19 -27.21
C GLY A 120 -23.70 -5.11 -25.80
N ARG A 121 -22.91 -5.33 -24.74
CA ARG A 121 -23.34 -5.21 -23.34
C ARG A 121 -23.21 -3.78 -22.83
N PHE A 122 -23.80 -2.83 -23.54
CA PHE A 122 -23.86 -1.43 -23.13
C PHE A 122 -25.30 -0.90 -23.22
N ALA A 123 -25.56 0.22 -22.57
CA ALA A 123 -26.82 0.96 -22.71
C ALA A 123 -26.50 2.32 -23.32
N ASP A 124 -27.23 2.70 -24.35
CA ASP A 124 -27.23 4.06 -24.88
C ASP A 124 -28.11 4.93 -23.97
N VAL A 125 -27.61 6.10 -23.58
CA VAL A 125 -28.25 7.00 -22.63
C VAL A 125 -28.07 8.42 -23.14
N ASN A 126 -29.18 9.12 -23.35
CA ASN A 126 -29.16 10.52 -23.73
C ASN A 126 -28.72 11.41 -22.56
N ASP A 127 -28.14 12.57 -22.85
CA ASP A 127 -27.61 13.49 -21.84
C ASP A 127 -28.68 13.96 -20.84
N ASP A 128 -29.93 14.12 -21.27
CA ASP A 128 -31.07 14.51 -20.43
C ASP A 128 -31.54 13.39 -19.48
N GLU A 129 -31.21 12.14 -19.78
CA GLU A 129 -31.55 10.97 -18.97
C GLU A 129 -30.39 10.50 -18.06
N LEU A 130 -29.18 11.00 -18.30
CA LEU A 130 -27.95 10.52 -17.67
C LEU A 130 -27.99 10.60 -16.14
N GLU A 131 -28.42 11.73 -15.58
CA GLU A 131 -28.48 11.92 -14.12
C GLU A 131 -29.45 10.93 -13.46
N GLY A 132 -30.61 10.70 -14.08
CA GLY A 132 -31.60 9.73 -13.62
C GLY A 132 -31.07 8.30 -13.71
N PHE A 133 -30.41 7.96 -14.82
CA PHE A 133 -29.82 6.64 -15.03
C PHE A 133 -28.72 6.32 -14.00
N VAL A 134 -27.81 7.26 -13.73
CA VAL A 134 -26.74 7.10 -12.74
C VAL A 134 -27.31 6.98 -11.33
N SER A 135 -28.32 7.80 -10.99
CA SER A 135 -29.01 7.74 -9.70
C SER A 135 -29.67 6.37 -9.48
N GLU A 136 -30.31 5.83 -10.52
CA GLU A 136 -30.92 4.50 -10.49
C GLU A 136 -29.89 3.38 -10.28
N LEU A 137 -28.75 3.45 -10.99
CA LEU A 137 -27.64 2.52 -10.80
C LEU A 137 -27.11 2.56 -9.36
N GLY A 138 -26.91 3.76 -8.81
CA GLY A 138 -26.47 3.96 -7.43
C GLY A 138 -27.44 3.33 -6.42
N ARG A 139 -28.75 3.55 -6.58
CA ARG A 139 -29.77 2.95 -5.71
C ARG A 139 -29.77 1.42 -5.79
N ARG A 140 -29.70 0.84 -7.00
CA ARG A 140 -29.62 -0.62 -7.20
C ARG A 140 -28.37 -1.22 -6.56
N ALA A 141 -27.21 -0.56 -6.72
CA ALA A 141 -25.97 -1.00 -6.09
C ALA A 141 -26.07 -0.97 -4.56
N GLY A 142 -26.61 0.10 -3.98
CA GLY A 142 -26.83 0.22 -2.53
C GLY A 142 -27.76 -0.86 -1.96
N GLN A 143 -28.82 -1.23 -2.69
CA GLN A 143 -29.72 -2.32 -2.29
C GLN A 143 -29.02 -3.69 -2.28
N ARG A 144 -28.17 -3.97 -3.27
CA ARG A 144 -27.41 -5.24 -3.32
C ARG A 144 -26.47 -5.38 -2.12
N VAL A 145 -25.78 -4.31 -1.73
CA VAL A 145 -24.89 -4.32 -0.56
C VAL A 145 -25.67 -4.57 0.73
N LYS A 146 -26.86 -3.93 0.89
CA LYS A 146 -27.75 -4.16 2.03
C LYS A 146 -28.26 -5.60 2.11
N ASN A 147 -28.58 -6.21 0.97
CA ASN A 147 -29.05 -7.59 0.91
C ASN A 147 -27.93 -8.61 1.16
N MET A 148 -26.67 -8.28 0.84
CA MET A 148 -25.50 -9.12 1.13
C MET A 148 -25.09 -9.09 2.61
N SER A 149 -25.52 -8.06 3.35
CA SER A 149 -25.17 -7.85 4.76
C SER A 149 -26.25 -8.35 5.75
N ARG A 150 -27.27 -9.04 5.24
CA ARG A 150 -28.32 -9.72 6.01
C ARG A 150 -28.10 -11.22 5.98
#